data_AF-A0A2G9ZVG7-F1
#
_entry.id   AF-A0A2G9ZVG7-F1
#
_cell.length_a   1.000
_cell.length_b   1.000
_cell.length_c   1.000
_cell.angle_alpha   90.00
_cell.angle_beta   90.00
_cell.angle_gamma   90.00
#
_symmetry.space_group_name_H-M   'P 1'
#
loop_
_entity.id
_entity.type
_entity.pdbx_description
1 polymer ?
#
loop_
_entity_poly.entity_id
_entity_poly.type
_entity_poly.pdbx_seq_one_letter_code
_entity_poly.pdbx_strand_id
1 'polypeptide(L)' 'MTPRGNRASSRRLNLDPEKVKNGLAELVLTVVKLLHELVEKQAIRRIDGGGLTDEEIERLGYTLMRQSEEIAR' A
#
# COMPACT_ATOMS: atom_id res chain seq x y z
N MET A 1 53.82 3.35 -16.57
CA MET A 1 52.76 2.84 -15.68
C MET A 1 52.20 4.01 -14.90
N THR A 2 50.97 4.43 -15.20
CA THR A 2 50.20 5.37 -14.37
C THR A 2 48.99 4.62 -13.82
N PRO A 3 48.64 4.81 -12.54
CA PRO A 3 47.69 3.95 -11.85
C PRO A 3 46.27 4.17 -12.39
N ARG A 4 45.58 3.05 -12.63
CA ARG A 4 44.14 2.99 -12.92
C ARG A 4 43.38 3.78 -11.86
N GLY A 5 42.69 4.84 -12.28
CA GLY A 5 41.65 5.51 -11.51
C GLY A 5 40.59 4.48 -11.12
N ASN A 6 40.60 4.14 -9.84
CA ASN A 6 39.78 3.13 -9.23
C ASN A 6 38.38 3.70 -8.93
N ARG A 7 37.42 2.76 -8.93
CA ARG A 7 36.09 2.81 -8.34
C ARG A 7 35.08 3.62 -9.12
N ALA A 8 34.10 2.86 -9.62
CA ALA A 8 32.70 3.15 -9.33
C ALA A 8 32.47 4.67 -9.23
N SER A 9 32.43 5.33 -10.39
CA SER A 9 31.63 6.54 -10.49
C SER A 9 30.28 6.11 -9.98
N SER A 10 30.09 6.37 -8.69
CA SER A 10 28.90 6.11 -7.92
C SER A 10 27.79 6.41 -8.89
N ARG A 11 26.98 5.38 -9.18
CA ARG A 11 25.75 5.47 -9.93
C ARG A 11 24.85 6.37 -9.08
N ARG A 12 25.23 7.65 -9.01
CA ARG A 12 24.57 8.75 -8.35
C ARG A 12 23.30 8.83 -9.14
N LEU A 13 22.32 8.11 -8.63
CA LEU A 13 20.97 8.10 -9.11
C LEU A 13 20.59 9.58 -9.05
N ASN A 14 20.57 10.24 -10.20
CA ASN A 14 20.25 11.66 -10.30
C ASN A 14 18.74 11.73 -10.16
N LEU A 15 18.29 11.57 -8.91
CA LEU A 15 16.91 11.49 -8.53
C LEU A 15 16.41 12.92 -8.38
N ASP A 16 15.52 13.29 -9.30
CA ASP A 16 14.71 14.49 -9.15
C ASP A 16 13.85 14.36 -7.88
N PRO A 17 14.06 15.22 -6.86
CA PRO A 17 13.37 15.11 -5.58
C PRO A 17 11.84 15.09 -5.70
N GLU A 18 11.28 15.79 -6.69
CA GLU A 18 9.83 15.83 -6.91
C GLU A 18 9.31 14.51 -7.49
N LYS A 19 10.07 13.89 -8.42
CA LYS A 19 9.73 12.56 -8.95
C LYS A 19 9.79 11.48 -7.87
N VAL A 20 10.75 11.57 -6.95
CA VAL A 20 10.85 10.63 -5.82
C VAL A 20 9.67 10.77 -4.87
N LYS A 21 9.27 12.00 -4.52
CA LYS A 21 8.10 12.23 -3.66
C LYS A 21 6.83 11.65 -4.28
N ASN A 22 6.59 11.90 -5.57
CA ASN A 22 5.42 11.39 -6.27
C ASN A 22 5.44 9.86 -6.36
N GLY A 23 6.57 9.26 -6.75
CA GLY A 23 6.69 7.80 -6.83
C GLY A 23 6.55 7.10 -5.47
N LEU A 24 7.04 7.74 -4.39
CA LEU A 24 6.83 7.23 -3.04
C LEU A 24 5.36 7.33 -2.61
N ALA A 25 4.67 8.43 -2.93
CA ALA A 25 3.25 8.58 -2.67
C ALA A 25 2.42 7.51 -3.41
N GLU A 26 2.73 7.25 -4.68
CA GLU A 26 2.11 6.17 -5.47
C GLU A 26 2.39 4.78 -4.86
N LEU A 27 3.61 4.53 -4.40
CA LEU A 27 3.96 3.28 -3.74
C LEU A 27 3.17 3.09 -2.44
N VAL A 28 3.09 4.13 -1.61
CA VAL A 28 2.31 4.09 -0.36
C VAL A 28 0.83 3.86 -0.67
N LEU A 29 0.26 4.58 -1.64
CA LEU A 29 -1.13 4.37 -2.07
C LEU A 29 -1.35 2.94 -2.56
N THR A 30 -0.39 2.37 -3.29
CA THR A 30 -0.45 0.97 -3.74
C THR A 30 -0.45 0.01 -2.55
N VAL A 31 0.42 0.22 -1.56
CA VAL A 31 0.44 -0.61 -0.35
C VAL A 31 -0.88 -0.50 0.43
N VAL A 32 -1.44 0.71 0.55
CA VAL A 32 -2.74 0.92 1.20
C VAL A 32 -3.85 0.15 0.48
N LYS A 33 -3.89 0.18 -0.85
CA LYS A 33 -4.86 -0.60 -1.65
C LYS A 33 -4.71 -2.12 -1.41
N LEU A 34 -3.48 -2.63 -1.42
CA LEU A 34 -3.23 -4.04 -1.16
C LEU A 34 -3.64 -4.46 0.26
N LEU A 35 -3.41 -3.60 1.25
CA LEU A 35 -3.85 -3.85 2.62
C LEU A 35 -5.38 -3.84 2.73
N HIS A 36 -6.07 -2.92 2.03
CA HIS A 36 -7.52 -2.88 1.98
C HIS A 36 -8.11 -4.18 1.39
N GLU A 37 -7.61 -4.64 0.25
CA GLU A 37 -8.03 -5.92 -0.36
C GLU A 37 -7.79 -7.12 0.58
N LEU A 38 -6.68 -7.11 1.33
CA LEU A 38 -6.41 -8.15 2.31
C LEU A 38 -7.42 -8.13 3.46
N VAL A 39 -7.74 -6.94 3.99
CA VAL A 39 -8.71 -6.78 5.06
C VAL A 39 -10.09 -7.24 4.62
N GLU A 40 -10.54 -6.89 3.40
CA GLU A 40 -11.80 -7.38 2.84
C GLU A 40 -11.85 -8.92 2.79
N LYS A 41 -10.77 -9.56 2.31
CA LYS A 41 -10.68 -11.03 2.29
C LYS A 41 -10.74 -11.64 3.70
N GLN A 42 -10.15 -10.99 4.71
CA GLN A 42 -10.26 -11.44 6.10
C GLN A 42 -11.67 -11.24 6.66
N ALA A 43 -12.33 -10.14 6.31
CA ALA A 43 -13.71 -9.86 6.71
C ALA A 43 -14.64 -10.97 6.21
N ILE A 44 -14.53 -11.33 4.93
CA ILE A 44 -15.30 -12.44 4.33
C ILE A 44 -15.05 -13.73 5.10
N ARG A 45 -13.78 -14.11 5.34
CA ARG A 45 -13.45 -15.31 6.12
C ARG A 45 -14.06 -15.31 7.52
N ARG A 46 -14.12 -14.14 8.16
CA ARG A 46 -14.66 -14.02 9.52
C ARG A 46 -16.18 -14.12 9.55
N ILE A 47 -16.84 -13.62 8.51
CA ILE A 47 -18.28 -13.80 8.27
C ILE A 47 -18.59 -15.28 8.04
N ASP A 48 -17.87 -15.92 7.11
CA ASP A 48 -18.04 -17.35 6.80
C ASP A 48 -17.75 -18.26 8.00
N GLY A 49 -16.87 -17.82 8.90
CA GLY A 49 -16.54 -18.52 10.15
C GLY A 49 -17.64 -18.47 11.22
N GLY A 50 -18.72 -17.70 11.02
CA GLY A 50 -19.89 -17.67 11.90
C GLY A 50 -19.66 -17.04 13.28
N GLY A 51 -18.55 -16.33 13.48
CA GLY A 51 -18.15 -15.74 14.76
C GLY A 51 -18.57 -14.28 14.95
N LEU A 52 -19.44 -13.76 14.08
CA LEU A 52 -19.95 -12.38 14.11
C LEU A 52 -21.47 -12.39 14.14
N THR A 53 -22.07 -11.45 14.87
CA THR A 53 -23.52 -11.21 14.79
C THR A 53 -23.89 -10.45 13.52
N ASP A 54 -25.16 -10.50 13.09
CA ASP A 54 -25.63 -9.78 11.91
C ASP A 54 -25.31 -8.27 11.99
N GLU A 55 -25.47 -7.67 13.17
CA GLU A 55 -25.15 -6.25 13.37
C GLU A 55 -23.64 -5.97 13.29
N GLU A 56 -22.79 -6.92 13.71
CA GLU A 56 -21.34 -6.83 13.53
C GLU A 56 -20.94 -6.92 12.07
N ILE A 57 -21.61 -7.78 11.30
CA ILE A 57 -21.40 -7.94 9.86
C ILE A 57 -21.77 -6.63 9.13
N GLU A 58 -22.92 -6.03 9.44
CA GLU A 58 -23.33 -4.75 8.85
C GLU A 58 -22.34 -3.63 9.17
N ARG A 59 -21.95 -3.48 10.44
CA ARG A 59 -20.97 -2.45 10.85
C ARG A 59 -19.62 -2.65 10.16
N LEU A 60 -19.18 -3.89 10.01
CA LEU A 60 -17.94 -4.24 9.31
C LEU A 60 -18.03 -3.83 7.84
N GLY A 61 -19.11 -4.19 7.15
CA GLY A 61 -19.36 -3.82 5.77
C GLY A 61 -19.38 -2.31 5.55
N TYR A 62 -20.11 -1.57 6.39
CA TYR A 62 -20.17 -0.11 6.32
C TYR A 62 -18.80 0.55 6.51
N THR A 63 -17.99 0.02 7.43
CA THR A 63 -16.64 0.53 7.69
C THR A 63 -15.73 0.32 6.48
N LEU A 64 -15.77 -0.87 5.87
CA LEU A 64 -14.97 -1.19 4.68
C LEU A 64 -15.37 -0.35 3.48
N MET A 65 -16.67 -0.14 3.26
CA MET A 65 -17.18 0.74 2.21
C MET A 65 -16.62 2.16 2.34
N ARG A 66 -16.67 2.75 3.55
CA ARG A 66 -16.12 4.08 3.81
C ARG A 66 -14.60 4.15 3.61
N GLN A 67 -13.87 3.10 4.02
CA GLN A 67 -12.43 3.05 3.77
C GLN A 67 -12.11 3.01 2.28
N SER A 68 -12.90 2.25 1.49
CA SER A 68 -12.75 2.16 0.05
C SER A 68 -12.95 3.51 -0.64
N GLU A 69 -13.99 4.24 -0.23
CA GLU A 69 -14.27 5.61 -0.72
C GLU A 69 -13.10 6.56 -0.47
N GLU A 70 -12.49 6.53 0.73
CA GLU A 70 -11.35 7.39 1.05
C GLU A 70 -10.07 7.02 0.29
N ILE A 71 -9.86 5.74 -0.05
CA ILE A 71 -8.71 5.28 -0.85
C ILE A 71 -8.88 5.62 -2.34
N ALA A 72 -10.13 5.73 -2.81
CA ALA A 72 -10.44 6.08 -4.19
C ALA A 72 -10.42 7.59 -4.47
N ARG A 73 -10.48 8.43 -3.43
CA ARG A 73 -10.29 9.89 -3.52
C ARG A 73 -8.84 10.25 -3.85
#